data_AF-A0A2A7SD18-F1
#
_entry.id   AF-A0A2A7SD18-F1
#
_cell.length_a   1.000
_cell.length_b   1.000
_cell.length_c   1.000
_cell.angle_alpha   90.00
_cell.angle_beta   90.00
_cell.angle_gamma   90.00
#
_symmetry.space_group_name_H-M   'P 1'
#
loop_
_entity.id
_entity.type
_entity.pdbx_description
1 polymer ?
#
loop_
_entity_poly.entity_id
_entity_poly.type
_entity_poly.pdbx_seq_one_letter_code
_entity_poly.pdbx_strand_id
1 'polypeptide(L)'
;MQALLAQTIEQQGLLNAALSRIEDTQGTARQGSPDAATMPIPADTAANAQDTHALLDLRDDMLREVGLYAELIETAESTGFFETKFVCEGILSRKSATIEWLGTQQQPDR
;
A
#
# COMPACT_ATOMS: atom_id res chain seq x y z
N MET A 1 3.98 -12.86 -9.21
CA MET A 1 2.70 -12.64 -8.49
C MET A 1 2.75 -13.08 -7.02
N GLN A 2 3.14 -14.31 -6.68
CA GLN A 2 3.21 -14.77 -5.27
C GLN A 2 4.10 -13.90 -4.36
N ALA A 3 5.25 -13.42 -4.85
CA ALA A 3 6.14 -12.53 -4.08
C ALA A 3 5.48 -11.18 -3.76
N LEU A 4 4.68 -10.62 -4.69
CA LEU A 4 3.97 -9.37 -4.48
C LEU A 4 2.85 -9.51 -3.45
N LEU A 5 2.13 -10.64 -3.51
CA LEU A 5 1.12 -10.96 -2.52
C LEU A 5 1.73 -11.08 -1.12
N ALA A 6 2.85 -11.80 -0.98
CA ALA A 6 3.55 -11.93 0.29
C ALA A 6 4.03 -10.56 0.84
N GLN A 7 4.57 -9.70 -0.02
CA GLN A 7 4.95 -8.33 0.36
C GLN A 7 3.74 -7.50 0.80
N THR A 8 2.61 -7.62 0.11
CA THR A 8 1.38 -6.89 0.47
C THR A 8 0.86 -7.32 1.83
N ILE A 9 0.90 -8.62 2.14
CA ILE A 9 0.53 -9.14 3.46
C ILE A 9 1.48 -8.63 4.55
N GLU A 10 2.80 -8.60 4.29
CA GLU A 10 3.79 -8.04 5.21
C GLU A 10 3.50 -6.55 5.49
N GLN A 11 3.21 -5.77 4.45
CA GLN A 11 2.86 -4.35 4.55
C GLN A 11 1.61 -4.12 5.40
N GLN A 12 0.57 -4.94 5.21
CA GLN A 12 -0.63 -4.89 6.04
C GLN A 12 -0.32 -5.18 7.52
N GLY A 13 0.56 -6.14 7.80
CA GLY A 13 1.02 -6.43 9.15
C GLY A 13 1.72 -5.24 9.81
N LEU A 14 2.61 -4.57 9.06
CA LEU A 14 3.32 -3.37 9.53
C LEU A 14 2.36 -2.20 9.81
N LEU A 15 1.40 -1.98 8.92
CA LEU A 15 0.39 -0.93 9.09
C LEU A 15 -0.53 -1.21 10.27
N ASN A 16 -0.99 -2.45 10.45
CA ASN A 16 -1.79 -2.84 11.60
C ASN A 16 -1.02 -2.62 12.91
N ALA A 17 0.27 -2.96 12.95
CA ALA A 17 1.09 -2.73 14.13
C ALA A 17 1.26 -1.22 14.43
N ALA A 18 1.44 -0.40 13.40
CA ALA A 18 1.51 1.06 13.53
C ALA A 18 0.17 1.64 14.04
N LEU A 19 -0.95 1.15 13.51
CA LEU A 19 -2.29 1.53 13.95
C LEU A 19 -2.49 1.21 15.42
N SER A 20 -2.17 -0.03 15.87
CA SER A 20 -2.30 -0.41 17.27
C SER A 20 -1.49 0.51 18.21
N ARG A 21 -0.29 0.94 17.81
CA ARG A 21 0.51 1.88 18.63
C ARG A 21 -0.08 3.29 18.67
N ILE A 22 -0.66 3.75 17.56
CA ILE A 22 -1.40 5.01 17.53
C ILE A 22 -2.62 4.90 18.46
N GLU A 23 -3.37 3.81 18.36
CA GLU A 23 -4.54 3.54 19.21
C GLU A 23 -4.16 3.42 20.68
N ASP A 24 -3.03 2.79 21.03
CA ASP A 24 -2.53 2.72 22.41
C ASP A 24 -2.15 4.12 22.93
N THR A 25 -1.54 4.94 22.07
CA THR A 25 -1.22 6.34 22.39
C THR A 25 -2.49 7.16 22.58
N GLN A 26 -3.52 6.92 21.76
CA GLN A 26 -4.85 7.55 21.86
C GLN A 26 -5.77 6.89 22.89
N GLY A 27 -5.47 5.69 23.40
CA GLY A 27 -6.26 5.00 24.41
C GLY A 27 -6.20 5.69 25.78
N THR A 28 -5.19 6.53 25.99
CA THR A 28 -5.15 7.53 27.07
C THR A 28 -5.98 8.79 26.78
N ALA A 29 -6.37 9.01 25.52
CA ALA A 29 -7.06 10.19 25.01
C ALA A 29 -8.23 9.81 24.04
N ARG A 30 -9.32 9.27 24.60
CA ARG A 30 -10.65 9.05 23.99
C ARG A 30 -10.86 7.84 23.06
N GLN A 31 -11.74 6.98 23.56
CA GLN A 31 -12.58 6.04 22.80
C GLN A 31 -13.35 6.74 21.66
N GLY A 32 -13.23 6.16 20.45
CA GLY A 32 -14.29 6.16 19.44
C GLY A 32 -13.97 6.84 18.11
N SER A 33 -13.77 6.03 17.07
CA SER A 33 -14.44 6.21 15.78
C SER A 33 -14.21 4.98 14.88
N PRO A 34 -15.25 4.42 14.22
CA PRO A 34 -15.11 3.26 13.35
C PRO A 34 -14.96 3.62 11.86
N ASP A 35 -14.49 2.59 11.16
CA ASP A 35 -14.67 2.24 9.74
C ASP A 35 -13.58 2.70 8.75
N ALA A 36 -12.56 1.84 8.60
CA ALA A 36 -11.63 1.88 7.49
C ALA A 36 -12.34 1.34 6.24
N ALA A 37 -12.58 2.23 5.27
CA ALA A 37 -13.13 1.88 3.97
C ALA A 37 -12.29 0.78 3.31
N THR A 38 -12.81 -0.45 3.34
CA THR A 38 -12.20 -1.58 2.66
C THR A 38 -12.45 -1.38 1.17
N MET A 39 -11.39 -1.11 0.41
CA MET A 39 -11.50 -1.06 -1.05
C MET A 39 -11.95 -2.43 -1.58
N PRO A 40 -12.89 -2.46 -2.54
CA PRO A 40 -13.39 -3.72 -3.10
C PRO A 40 -12.28 -4.47 -3.84
N ILE A 41 -12.14 -5.76 -3.54
CA ILE A 41 -11.20 -6.67 -4.20
C ILE A 41 -11.78 -7.06 -5.58
N PRO A 42 -11.10 -6.78 -6.71
CA PRO A 42 -11.55 -7.21 -8.03
C PRO A 42 -11.53 -8.74 -8.13
N ALA A 43 -12.60 -9.32 -8.68
CA ALA A 43 -12.72 -10.76 -8.88
C ALA A 43 -11.93 -11.24 -10.11
N ASP A 44 -11.12 -12.28 -9.91
CA ASP A 44 -10.29 -12.94 -10.92
C ASP A 44 -11.08 -13.40 -12.16
N THR A 45 -10.59 -13.10 -13.36
CA THR A 45 -10.95 -13.84 -14.58
C THR A 45 -9.84 -13.86 -15.64
N ALA A 46 -9.36 -15.08 -15.96
CA ALA A 46 -8.90 -15.61 -17.27
C ALA A 46 -7.64 -15.08 -18.03
N ALA A 47 -6.46 -15.57 -17.61
CA ALA A 47 -5.34 -16.13 -18.40
C ALA A 47 -5.02 -15.58 -19.83
N ASN A 48 -3.91 -14.84 -19.91
CA ASN A 48 -2.95 -14.69 -21.02
C ASN A 48 -3.01 -13.40 -21.85
N ALA A 49 -4.16 -12.97 -22.39
CA ALA A 49 -4.33 -11.57 -22.87
C ALA A 49 -4.71 -10.64 -21.71
N GLN A 50 -5.38 -11.23 -20.72
CA GLN A 50 -5.72 -10.61 -19.44
C GLN A 50 -4.48 -10.29 -18.62
N ASP A 51 -3.37 -11.01 -18.77
CA ASP A 51 -2.20 -10.83 -17.89
C ASP A 51 -1.55 -9.46 -18.11
N THR A 52 -1.47 -8.97 -19.36
CA THR A 52 -0.91 -7.63 -19.62
C THR A 52 -1.84 -6.53 -19.11
N HIS A 53 -3.15 -6.69 -19.30
CA HIS A 53 -4.16 -5.78 -18.75
C HIS A 53 -4.19 -5.81 -17.22
N ALA A 54 -4.09 -6.99 -16.61
CA ALA A 54 -4.04 -7.17 -15.16
C ALA A 54 -2.76 -6.58 -14.56
N LEU A 55 -1.62 -6.62 -15.27
CA LEU A 55 -0.40 -5.94 -14.85
C LEU A 55 -0.51 -4.41 -14.99
N LEU A 56 -1.28 -3.90 -15.95
CA LEU A 56 -1.60 -2.48 -16.09
C LEU A 56 -2.54 -2.02 -14.96
N ASP A 57 -3.63 -2.74 -14.73
CA ASP A 57 -4.58 -2.46 -13.66
C ASP A 57 -3.88 -2.49 -12.29
N LEU A 58 -3.04 -3.51 -12.05
CA LEU A 58 -2.22 -3.61 -10.86
C LEU A 58 -1.26 -2.41 -10.71
N ARG A 59 -0.64 -1.97 -11.81
CA ARG A 59 0.25 -0.80 -11.80
C ARG A 59 -0.52 0.48 -11.43
N ASP A 60 -1.70 0.66 -11.99
CA ASP A 60 -2.56 1.82 -11.72
C ASP A 60 -3.07 1.82 -10.27
N ASP A 61 -3.44 0.66 -9.74
CA ASP A 61 -3.80 0.49 -8.34
C ASP A 61 -2.61 0.80 -7.41
N MET A 62 -1.41 0.31 -7.72
CA MET A 62 -0.21 0.63 -6.95
C MET A 62 0.15 2.12 -7.01
N LEU A 63 -0.04 2.80 -8.14
CA LEU A 63 0.16 4.25 -8.26
C LEU A 63 -0.84 5.03 -7.39
N ARG A 64 -2.09 4.57 -7.31
CA ARG A 64 -3.09 5.16 -6.41
C ARG A 64 -2.68 4.99 -4.94
N GLU A 65 -2.22 3.80 -4.56
CA GLU A 65 -1.72 3.54 -3.21
C GLU A 65 -0.50 4.41 -2.85
N VAL A 66 0.43 4.61 -3.79
CA VAL A 66 1.57 5.53 -3.61
C VAL A 66 1.12 6.94 -3.22
N GLY A 67 0.06 7.45 -3.85
CA GLY A 67 -0.55 8.72 -3.48
C GLY A 67 -1.07 8.73 -2.04
N LEU A 68 -1.77 7.68 -1.63
CA LEU A 68 -2.27 7.53 -0.25
C LEU A 68 -1.14 7.45 0.78
N TYR A 69 -0.02 6.78 0.47
CA TYR A 69 1.14 6.75 1.37
C TYR A 69 1.79 8.12 1.52
N ALA A 70 1.85 8.94 0.46
CA ALA A 70 2.39 10.29 0.55
C ALA A 70 1.54 11.14 1.51
N GLU A 71 0.21 11.11 1.38
CA GLU A 71 -0.72 11.81 2.30
C GLU A 71 -0.59 11.29 3.74
N LEU A 72 -0.46 9.97 3.93
CA LEU A 72 -0.30 9.37 5.25
C LEU A 72 1.04 9.75 5.91
N ILE A 73 2.11 9.86 5.12
CA ILE A 73 3.43 10.31 5.59
C ILE A 73 3.36 11.76 6.09
N GLU A 74 2.77 12.66 5.28
CA GLU A 74 2.59 14.07 5.67
C GLU A 74 1.74 14.19 6.94
N THR A 75 0.66 13.41 7.02
CA THR A 75 -0.20 13.36 8.20
C THR A 75 0.58 12.89 9.42
N ALA A 76 1.27 11.74 9.34
CA ALA A 76 2.05 11.17 10.43
C ALA A 76 3.15 12.12 10.91
N GLU A 77 3.79 12.87 10.01
CA GLU A 77 4.76 13.91 10.35
C GLU A 77 4.10 15.05 11.14
N SER A 78 3.00 15.59 10.62
CA SER A 78 2.30 16.73 11.24
C SER A 78 1.72 16.41 12.63
N THR A 79 1.39 15.14 12.88
CA THR A 79 0.86 14.67 14.18
C THR A 79 1.94 14.11 15.11
N GLY A 80 3.19 14.03 14.67
CA GLY A 80 4.32 13.53 15.48
C GLY A 80 4.41 12.00 15.58
N PHE A 81 3.71 11.24 14.73
CA PHE A 81 3.82 9.78 14.65
C PHE A 81 4.99 9.36 13.75
N PHE A 82 6.21 9.72 14.16
CA PHE A 82 7.43 9.51 13.34
C PHE A 82 7.72 8.04 13.02
N GLU A 83 7.36 7.11 13.91
CA GLU A 83 7.51 5.68 13.62
C GLU A 83 6.58 5.24 12.47
N THR A 84 5.32 5.72 12.48
CA THR A 84 4.37 5.45 11.40
C THR A 84 4.84 6.08 10.09
N LYS A 85 5.37 7.30 10.13
CA LYS A 85 6.04 7.92 8.97
C LYS A 85 7.13 7.00 8.42
N PHE A 86 8.06 6.55 9.26
CA PHE A 86 9.17 5.69 8.84
C PHE A 86 8.70 4.37 8.22
N VAL A 87 7.68 3.73 8.82
CA VAL A 87 7.06 2.53 8.25
C VAL A 87 6.48 2.82 6.87
N CYS A 88 5.72 3.92 6.73
CA CYS A 88 5.11 4.29 5.46
C CYS A 88 6.15 4.61 4.38
N GLU A 89 7.23 5.32 4.71
CA GLU A 89 8.35 5.60 3.80
C GLU A 89 9.02 4.30 3.32
N GLY A 90 9.22 3.33 4.21
CA GLY A 90 9.78 2.03 3.86
C GLY A 90 8.88 1.25 2.91
N ILE A 91 7.56 1.27 3.14
CA ILE A 91 6.59 0.62 2.25
C ILE A 91 6.54 1.31 0.89
N LEU A 92 6.48 2.65 0.88
CA LEU A 92 6.47 3.48 -0.30
C LEU A 92 7.68 3.19 -1.20
N SER A 93 8.88 3.12 -0.62
CA SER A 93 10.12 2.79 -1.34
C SER A 93 10.04 1.43 -2.05
N ARG A 94 9.55 0.39 -1.36
CA ARG A 94 9.37 -0.95 -1.95
C ARG A 94 8.31 -0.97 -3.06
N LYS A 95 7.20 -0.23 -2.88
CA LYS A 95 6.14 -0.12 -3.89
C LYS A 95 6.62 0.60 -5.15
N SER A 96 7.36 1.70 -5.01
CA SER A 96 7.95 2.43 -6.13
C SER A 96 8.88 1.55 -6.97
N ALA A 97 9.75 0.78 -6.32
CA ALA A 97 10.63 -0.19 -7.02
C ALA A 97 9.83 -1.25 -7.80
N THR A 98 8.69 -1.70 -7.25
CA THR A 98 7.82 -2.66 -7.93
C THR A 98 7.08 -2.04 -9.13
N ILE A 99 6.62 -0.80 -9.01
CA ILE A 99 5.97 -0.05 -10.11
C ILE A 99 6.95 0.16 -11.27
N GLU A 100 8.20 0.52 -10.96
CA GLU A 100 9.26 0.65 -11.97
C GLU A 100 9.48 -0.67 -12.69
N TRP A 101 9.62 -1.77 -11.95
CA TRP A 101 9.77 -3.10 -12.52
C TRP A 101 8.58 -3.48 -13.43
N LEU A 102 7.33 -3.25 -12.98
CA LEU A 102 6.14 -3.48 -13.80
C LEU A 102 6.16 -2.67 -15.10
N GLY A 103 6.63 -1.42 -15.05
CA GLY A 103 6.81 -0.58 -16.23
C GLY A 103 7.82 -1.16 -17.24
N THR A 104 8.90 -1.79 -16.77
CA THR A 104 9.89 -2.44 -17.66
C THR A 104 9.34 -3.69 -18.35
N GLN A 105 8.41 -4.41 -17.71
CA GLN A 105 7.79 -5.60 -18.30
C GLN A 105 6.79 -5.25 -19.43
N GLN A 106 6.39 -3.98 -19.54
CA GLN A 106 5.41 -3.48 -20.50
C GLN A 106 6.02 -2.96 -21.81
N GLN A 107 7.35 -2.89 -21.91
CA GLN A 107 8.03 -2.39 -23.09
C GLN A 107 8.57 -3.59 -23.89
N PRO A 108 7.87 -4.07 -24.94
CA PRO A 108 8.43 -5.09 -25.81
C PRO A 108 9.67 -4.51 -26.50
N ASP A 109 10.73 -5.32 -26.57
CA ASP A 109 11.98 -5.01 -27.30
C ASP A 109 11.63 -4.34 -28.64
N ARG A 110 12.10 -3.09 -28.80
CA ARG A 110 12.07 -2.38 -30.09
C ARG A 110 13.18 -2.89 -31.00
#